data_AF-A0A9W2YVN2-F1
#
_entry.id   AF-A0A9W2YVN2-F1
#
_cell.length_a   1.000
_cell.length_b   1.000
_cell.length_c   1.000
_cell.angle_alpha   90.00
_cell.angle_beta   90.00
_cell.angle_gamma   90.00
#
_symmetry.space_group_name_H-M   'P 1'
#
loop_
_entity.id
_entity.type
_entity.pdbx_description
1 polymer ?
#
loop_
_entity_poly.entity_id
_entity_poly.type
_entity_poly.pdbx_seq_one_letter_code
_entity_poly.pdbx_strand_id
1 'polypeptide(L)'
;MTLSERTQYMNREAKLRGQMKYLEKIVYSEEISFPTIYGKKNPNKTEVVLNINSKPVDTDKCAVIVNATDQVVIFFNLKHVFDIPFTLRVYDVLKEEHYESDSIFLIHVTEIETRQVYTFKYTVCNLQEYSKNFTCYIDTGRENKLHKVHTQTPDYALATSGLIISTITLLILLMQFLMRSFQKRLQKIEKDMNRRKFFSSIHKIDDESPMEGERKVYEQIPLNGI
;
A
#
# COMPACT_ATOMS: atom_id res chain seq x y z
N MET A 1 26.72 2.32 22.85
CA MET A 1 25.31 2.72 22.72
C MET A 1 24.53 1.50 22.29
N THR A 2 23.63 1.01 23.13
CA THR A 2 22.92 -0.27 22.93
C THR A 2 21.68 -0.07 22.06
N LEU A 3 21.18 -1.16 21.44
CA LEU A 3 19.98 -1.11 20.59
C LEU A 3 18.75 -0.61 21.37
N SER A 4 18.68 -0.87 22.69
CA SER A 4 17.60 -0.43 23.58
C SER A 4 17.63 1.08 23.86
N GLU A 5 18.82 1.69 23.91
CA GLU A 5 18.97 3.13 24.04
C GLU A 5 18.47 3.84 22.78
N ARG A 6 18.71 3.30 21.58
CA ARG A 6 18.18 3.87 20.32
C ARG A 6 16.65 3.80 20.25
N THR A 7 16.02 2.75 20.77
CA THR A 7 14.55 2.62 20.74
C THR A 7 13.84 3.62 21.66
N GLN A 8 14.48 4.01 22.77
CA GLN A 8 13.90 4.99 23.71
C GLN A 8 13.86 6.43 23.16
N TYR A 9 14.72 6.77 22.19
CA TYR A 9 14.70 8.10 21.55
C TYR A 9 13.70 8.20 20.40
N MET A 10 13.32 7.08 19.77
CA MET A 10 12.44 7.06 18.59
C MET A 10 10.96 7.25 18.90
N ASN A 11 10.56 7.18 20.17
CA ASN A 11 9.17 7.35 20.61
C ASN A 11 8.93 8.69 21.33
N ARG A 12 9.92 9.58 21.34
CA ARG A 12 9.76 10.94 21.83
C ARG A 12 9.41 11.81 20.63
N GLU A 13 8.21 12.39 20.65
CA GLU A 13 7.80 13.47 19.75
C GLU A 13 8.99 14.43 19.59
N ALA A 14 9.40 14.72 18.36
CA ALA A 14 10.39 15.74 18.14
C ALA A 14 9.83 17.04 18.75
N LYS A 15 10.59 17.67 19.64
CA LYS A 15 10.18 18.89 20.34
C LYS A 15 11.03 20.02 19.82
N LEU A 16 10.41 21.02 19.20
CA LEU A 16 11.12 22.27 18.93
C LEU A 16 11.18 23.06 20.25
N ARG A 17 12.38 23.32 20.74
CA ARG A 17 12.62 24.30 21.80
C ARG A 17 13.48 25.41 21.24
N GLY A 18 12.87 26.57 21.02
CA GLY A 18 13.58 27.79 20.66
C GLY A 18 13.75 28.68 21.89
N GLN A 19 14.94 29.25 22.07
CA GLN A 19 15.12 30.41 22.93
C GLN A 19 15.25 31.63 22.03
N MET A 20 14.34 32.59 22.14
CA MET A 20 14.51 33.88 21.50
C MET A 20 15.02 34.86 22.55
N LYS A 21 16.26 35.32 22.37
CA LYS A 21 16.78 36.46 23.16
C LYS A 21 16.37 37.75 22.47
N TYR A 22 15.62 38.57 23.17
CA TYR A 22 15.35 39.95 22.77
C TYR A 22 15.81 40.87 23.91
N LEU A 23 16.89 41.62 23.66
CA LEU A 23 17.59 42.41 24.68
C LEU A 23 18.02 41.50 25.85
N GLU A 24 17.64 41.84 27.09
CA GLU A 24 17.95 41.07 28.31
C GLU A 24 16.90 40.00 28.65
N LYS A 25 15.82 39.87 27.87
CA LYS A 25 14.76 38.88 28.12
C LYS A 25 14.94 37.65 27.25
N ILE A 26 14.89 36.49 27.89
CA ILE A 26 14.80 35.18 27.23
C ILE A 26 13.33 34.81 27.16
N VAL A 27 12.78 34.71 25.95
CA VAL A 27 11.44 34.20 25.72
C VAL A 27 11.55 32.73 25.33
N TYR A 28 10.92 31.86 26.12
CA TYR A 28 10.82 30.44 25.83
C TYR A 28 9.57 30.22 24.95
N SER A 29 9.73 29.59 23.78
CA SER A 29 8.55 29.15 23.02
C SER A 29 7.85 28.02 23.77
N GLU A 30 6.52 27.98 23.73
CA GLU A 30 5.77 26.81 24.18
C GLU A 30 6.27 25.55 23.48
N GLU A 31 6.26 24.42 24.19
CA GLU A 31 6.71 23.15 23.67
C GLU A 31 5.74 22.68 22.59
N ILE A 32 6.15 22.78 21.32
CA ILE A 32 5.39 22.23 20.20
C ILE A 32 5.94 20.84 19.91
N SER A 33 5.14 19.82 20.23
CA SER A 33 5.36 18.46 19.77
C SER A 33 5.05 18.37 18.28
N PHE A 34 6.04 18.00 17.47
CA PHE A 34 5.75 17.63 16.08
C PHE A 34 4.92 16.35 16.06
N PRO A 35 3.87 16.27 15.21
CA PRO A 35 3.22 14.99 14.96
C PRO A 35 4.29 13.99 14.54
N THR A 36 4.32 12.83 15.17
CA THR A 36 5.18 11.74 14.71
C THR A 36 4.90 11.53 13.22
N ILE A 37 5.95 11.43 12.39
CA ILE A 37 5.83 11.30 10.93
C ILE A 37 4.95 10.08 10.55
N TYR A 38 4.83 9.12 11.48
CA TYR A 38 4.07 7.88 11.37
C TYR A 38 2.71 7.89 12.12
N GLY A 39 2.34 9.02 12.75
CA GLY A 39 1.14 9.13 13.58
C GLY A 39 1.14 8.12 14.75
N LYS A 40 -0.06 7.62 15.11
CA LYS A 40 -0.25 6.56 16.12
C LYS A 40 0.12 5.15 15.63
N LYS A 41 0.43 4.97 14.34
CA LYS A 41 0.66 3.65 13.74
C LYS A 41 2.16 3.39 13.67
N ASN A 42 2.65 2.46 14.49
CA ASN A 42 4.06 2.07 14.46
C ASN A 42 4.31 1.12 13.28
N PRO A 43 5.16 1.47 12.29
CA PRO A 43 5.43 0.61 11.14
C PRO A 43 6.03 -0.75 11.53
N ASN A 44 6.73 -0.84 12.67
CA ASN A 44 7.30 -2.08 13.18
C ASN A 44 6.25 -3.02 13.80
N LYS A 45 5.04 -2.51 14.08
CA LYS A 45 3.91 -3.32 14.56
C LYS A 45 2.95 -3.71 13.44
N THR A 46 3.31 -3.43 12.19
CA THR A 46 2.42 -3.71 11.06
C THR A 46 2.40 -5.20 10.79
N GLU A 47 1.20 -5.76 10.91
CA GLU A 47 0.99 -7.17 10.67
C GLU A 47 0.93 -7.44 9.17
N VAL A 48 1.80 -8.34 8.74
CA VAL A 48 1.81 -8.89 7.39
C VAL A 48 0.94 -10.14 7.36
N VAL A 49 0.09 -10.25 6.35
CA VAL A 49 -0.67 -11.46 6.07
C VAL A 49 -0.22 -12.03 4.74
N LEU A 50 0.19 -13.29 4.76
CA LEU A 50 0.46 -14.07 3.55
C LEU A 50 -0.59 -15.17 3.44
N ASN A 51 -1.24 -15.27 2.27
CA ASN A 51 -2.04 -16.43 1.92
C ASN A 51 -1.48 -17.11 0.68
N ILE A 52 -1.41 -18.44 0.71
CA ILE A 52 -1.03 -19.26 -0.44
C ILE A 52 -2.20 -20.20 -0.73
N ASN A 53 -2.74 -20.15 -1.95
CA ASN A 53 -3.96 -20.87 -2.35
C ASN A 53 -5.12 -20.68 -1.37
N SER A 54 -5.35 -19.42 -0.97
CA SER A 54 -6.39 -19.02 0.00
C SER A 54 -6.21 -19.57 1.42
N LYS A 55 -5.06 -20.16 1.76
CA LYS A 55 -4.74 -20.59 3.12
C LYS A 55 -3.78 -19.59 3.78
N PRO A 56 -4.07 -19.12 5.00
CA PRO A 56 -3.15 -18.25 5.72
C PRO A 56 -1.88 -19.02 6.07
N VAL A 57 -0.75 -18.34 5.96
CA VAL A 57 0.58 -18.89 6.23
C VAL A 57 1.24 -18.09 7.34
N ASP A 58 1.83 -18.80 8.30
CA ASP A 58 2.66 -18.18 9.33
C ASP A 58 3.95 -17.64 8.70
N THR A 59 4.13 -16.32 8.73
CA THR A 59 5.29 -15.66 8.13
C THR A 59 6.60 -15.96 8.86
N ASP A 60 6.53 -16.31 10.15
CA ASP A 60 7.73 -16.57 10.95
C ASP A 60 8.28 -17.99 10.70
N LYS A 61 7.45 -18.89 10.17
CA LYS A 61 7.78 -20.28 9.85
C LYS A 61 7.21 -20.70 8.49
N CYS A 62 7.53 -19.92 7.46
CA CYS A 62 6.90 -20.07 6.15
C CYS A 62 7.49 -21.25 5.36
N ALA A 63 6.91 -22.43 5.56
CA ALA A 63 7.14 -23.62 4.75
C ALA A 63 5.77 -24.24 4.38
N VAL A 64 5.46 -24.27 3.09
CA VAL A 64 4.13 -24.68 2.61
C VAL A 64 4.28 -25.77 1.56
N ILE A 65 3.44 -26.80 1.67
CA ILE A 65 3.33 -27.85 0.66
C ILE A 65 2.06 -27.61 -0.14
N VAL A 66 2.21 -27.46 -1.45
CA VAL A 66 1.11 -27.32 -2.42
C VAL A 66 0.99 -28.57 -3.29
N ASN A 67 -0.18 -28.74 -3.92
CA ASN A 67 -0.39 -29.82 -4.86
C ASN A 67 0.29 -29.48 -6.20
N ALA A 68 0.99 -30.44 -6.77
CA ALA A 68 1.88 -30.29 -7.94
C ALA A 68 1.18 -30.07 -9.30
N THR A 69 -0.10 -29.73 -9.30
CA THR A 69 -0.93 -29.56 -10.50
C THR A 69 -1.66 -28.23 -10.52
N ASP A 70 -1.53 -27.41 -9.48
CA ASP A 70 -2.36 -26.24 -9.29
C ASP A 70 -1.54 -24.96 -9.47
N GLN A 71 -2.11 -24.00 -10.20
CA GLN A 71 -1.64 -22.61 -10.16
C GLN A 71 -1.57 -22.17 -8.69
N VAL A 72 -0.41 -21.69 -8.28
CA VAL A 72 -0.16 -21.20 -6.94
C VAL A 72 -0.48 -19.72 -6.91
N VAL A 73 -1.53 -19.37 -6.17
CA VAL A 73 -1.94 -17.98 -5.94
C VAL A 73 -1.36 -17.53 -4.60
N ILE A 74 -0.43 -16.59 -4.68
CA ILE A 74 0.20 -15.94 -3.54
C ILE A 74 -0.45 -14.57 -3.35
N PHE A 75 -1.01 -14.34 -2.16
CA PHE A 75 -1.63 -13.07 -1.78
C PHE A 75 -0.90 -12.49 -0.57
N PHE A 76 -0.10 -11.46 -0.81
CA PHE A 76 0.67 -10.74 0.20
C PHE A 76 -0.01 -9.42 0.54
N ASN A 77 -0.38 -9.20 1.80
CA ASN A 77 -1.18 -8.06 2.23
C ASN A 77 -0.66 -7.45 3.54
N LEU A 78 -0.80 -6.13 3.69
CA LEU A 78 -0.61 -5.40 4.94
C LEU A 78 -1.97 -5.10 5.59
N LYS A 79 -2.16 -5.54 6.84
CA LYS A 79 -3.42 -5.31 7.57
C LYS A 79 -3.69 -3.84 7.89
N HIS A 80 -2.64 -3.04 8.07
CA HIS A 80 -2.77 -1.63 8.41
C HIS A 80 -2.31 -0.76 7.25
N VAL A 81 -3.21 0.12 6.80
CA VAL A 81 -2.89 1.14 5.80
C VAL A 81 -2.10 2.25 6.48
N PHE A 82 -0.92 2.53 5.93
CA PHE A 82 -0.13 3.69 6.29
C PHE A 82 -0.62 4.92 5.53
N ASP A 83 -0.55 6.08 6.17
CA ASP A 83 -0.81 7.37 5.51
C ASP A 83 0.45 7.90 4.79
N ILE A 84 1.42 7.01 4.53
CA ILE A 84 2.71 7.29 3.91
C ILE A 84 3.01 6.25 2.83
N PRO A 85 3.80 6.62 1.80
CA PRO A 85 4.15 5.70 0.72
C PRO A 85 4.88 4.45 1.21
N PHE A 86 4.51 3.30 0.66
CA PHE A 86 5.16 2.03 0.91
C PHE A 86 5.14 1.19 -0.38
N THR A 87 6.04 0.22 -0.44
CA THR A 87 6.15 -0.70 -1.57
C THR A 87 6.22 -2.13 -1.04
N LEU A 88 5.39 -3.00 -1.60
CA LEU A 88 5.44 -4.45 -1.43
C LEU A 88 6.28 -5.06 -2.54
N ARG A 89 7.13 -6.02 -2.21
CA ARG A 89 7.95 -6.79 -3.14
C ARG A 89 7.88 -8.28 -2.84
N VAL A 90 7.78 -9.07 -3.91
CA VAL A 90 7.97 -10.52 -3.90
C VAL A 90 9.16 -10.82 -4.79
N TYR A 91 10.21 -11.40 -4.23
CA TYR A 91 11.40 -11.82 -4.94
C TYR A 91 11.40 -13.33 -5.09
N ASP A 92 11.38 -13.81 -6.32
CA ASP A 92 11.62 -15.21 -6.65
C ASP A 92 13.13 -15.46 -6.65
N VAL A 93 13.61 -16.21 -5.66
CA VAL A 93 15.05 -16.43 -5.46
C VAL A 93 15.65 -17.33 -6.53
N LEU A 94 14.89 -18.30 -7.05
CA LEU A 94 15.46 -19.26 -8.03
C LEU A 94 15.38 -18.73 -9.45
N LYS A 95 14.37 -17.90 -9.76
CA LYS A 95 14.23 -17.25 -11.07
C LYS A 95 14.95 -15.90 -11.15
N GLU A 96 15.41 -15.38 -10.01
CA GLU A 96 16.00 -14.04 -9.86
C GLU A 96 15.06 -12.89 -10.30
N GLU A 97 13.76 -13.13 -10.28
CA GLU A 97 12.73 -12.17 -10.68
C GLU A 97 12.13 -11.47 -9.45
N HIS A 98 11.66 -10.22 -9.62
CA HIS A 98 10.88 -9.54 -8.59
C HIS A 98 9.62 -8.91 -9.16
N TYR A 99 8.62 -8.87 -8.29
CA TYR A 99 7.32 -8.25 -8.53
C TYR A 99 7.10 -7.21 -7.45
N GLU A 100 6.63 -6.03 -7.82
CA GLU A 100 6.40 -4.94 -6.88
C GLU A 100 5.04 -4.26 -7.04
N SER A 101 4.55 -3.68 -5.96
CA SER A 101 3.30 -2.93 -5.92
C SER A 101 3.32 -1.88 -4.82
N ASP A 102 2.85 -0.68 -5.13
CA ASP A 102 2.61 0.39 -4.15
C ASP A 102 1.20 0.32 -3.53
N SER A 103 0.50 -0.81 -3.74
CA SER A 103 -0.80 -1.12 -3.12
C SER A 103 -0.63 -1.89 -1.82
N ILE A 104 -1.64 -1.84 -0.95
CA ILE A 104 -1.68 -2.57 0.34
C ILE A 104 -1.66 -4.10 0.15
N PHE A 105 -1.91 -4.57 -1.07
CA PHE A 105 -1.86 -5.97 -1.45
C PHE A 105 -1.07 -6.18 -2.75
N LEU A 106 -0.42 -7.33 -2.85
CA LEU A 106 0.26 -7.83 -4.04
C LEU A 106 -0.19 -9.27 -4.28
N ILE A 107 -0.71 -9.54 -5.47
CA ILE A 107 -1.13 -10.87 -5.91
C ILE A 107 -0.15 -11.37 -6.95
N HIS A 108 0.45 -12.53 -6.71
CA HIS A 108 1.32 -13.20 -7.65
C HIS A 108 0.76 -14.59 -7.93
N VAL A 109 0.55 -14.90 -9.21
CA VAL A 109 0.06 -16.20 -9.68
C VAL A 109 1.17 -16.86 -10.47
N THR A 110 1.50 -18.09 -10.11
CA THR A 110 2.66 -18.80 -10.65
C THR A 110 2.40 -20.29 -10.71
N GLU A 111 3.25 -21.02 -11.42
CA GLU A 111 3.28 -22.48 -11.43
C GLU A 111 4.60 -22.93 -10.78
N ILE A 112 4.50 -23.90 -9.87
CA ILE A 112 5.65 -24.45 -9.13
C ILE A 112 5.77 -25.92 -9.47
N GLU A 113 6.89 -26.31 -10.08
CA GLU A 113 7.11 -27.69 -10.52
C GLU A 113 7.55 -28.60 -9.37
N THR A 114 8.58 -28.21 -8.62
CA THR A 114 9.18 -28.99 -7.54
C THR A 114 9.25 -28.19 -6.25
N ARG A 115 10.05 -27.12 -6.23
CA ARG A 115 10.25 -26.22 -5.10
C ARG A 115 10.48 -24.81 -5.62
N GLN A 116 9.88 -23.82 -4.95
CA GLN A 116 10.15 -22.41 -5.16
C GLN A 116 10.46 -21.72 -3.84
N VAL A 117 11.36 -20.73 -3.89
CA VAL A 117 11.73 -19.93 -2.72
C VAL A 117 11.40 -18.48 -3.01
N TYR A 118 10.51 -17.91 -2.20
CA TYR A 118 10.08 -16.52 -2.32
C TYR A 118 10.52 -15.70 -1.12
N THR A 119 11.08 -14.53 -1.35
CA THR A 119 11.34 -13.54 -0.30
C THR A 119 10.35 -12.39 -0.43
N PHE A 120 9.55 -12.22 0.62
CA PHE A 120 8.57 -11.15 0.72
C PHE A 120 9.21 -9.99 1.46
N LYS A 121 9.06 -8.76 0.95
CA LYS A 121 9.56 -7.56 1.59
C LYS A 121 8.51 -6.46 1.49
N TYR A 122 8.23 -5.77 2.59
CA TYR A 122 7.63 -4.44 2.51
C TYR A 122 8.68 -3.40 2.91
N THR A 123 8.62 -2.23 2.29
CA THR A 123 9.48 -1.09 2.64
C THR A 123 8.64 0.17 2.70
N VAL A 124 8.79 0.95 3.77
CA VAL A 124 8.13 2.25 3.92
C VAL A 124 9.11 3.37 3.55
N CYS A 125 8.71 4.29 2.66
CA CYS A 125 9.51 5.45 2.23
C CYS A 125 10.97 5.13 1.79
N ASN A 126 11.25 3.93 1.27
CA ASN A 126 12.61 3.45 0.98
C ASN A 126 13.58 3.44 2.18
N LEU A 127 13.07 3.55 3.40
CA LEU A 127 13.86 3.51 4.62
C LEU A 127 14.02 2.06 5.08
N GLN A 128 15.26 1.58 5.16
CA GLN A 128 15.55 0.20 5.59
C GLN A 128 15.05 -0.08 7.02
N GLU A 129 15.04 0.94 7.87
CA GLU A 129 14.59 0.86 9.27
C GLU A 129 13.12 0.41 9.41
N TYR A 130 12.32 0.59 8.36
CA TYR A 130 10.90 0.25 8.32
C TYR A 130 10.62 -0.74 7.19
N SER A 131 11.46 -1.78 7.14
CA SER A 131 11.23 -2.92 6.28
C SER A 131 11.11 -4.20 7.10
N LYS A 132 10.13 -5.04 6.75
CA LYS A 132 10.10 -6.43 7.18
C LYS A 132 10.32 -7.27 5.95
N ASN A 133 11.20 -8.25 6.07
CA ASN A 133 11.34 -9.31 5.09
C ASN A 133 11.17 -10.67 5.76
N PHE A 134 10.74 -11.64 4.99
CA PHE A 134 10.70 -13.04 5.38
C PHE A 134 10.71 -13.90 4.11
N THR A 135 11.20 -15.12 4.26
CA THR A 135 11.35 -16.06 3.14
C THR A 135 10.41 -17.23 3.34
N CYS A 136 9.76 -17.65 2.25
CA CYS A 136 8.88 -18.80 2.23
C CYS A 136 9.39 -19.87 1.27
N TYR A 137 9.36 -21.10 1.75
CA TYR A 137 9.65 -22.29 0.95
C TYR A 137 8.33 -22.93 0.53
N ILE A 138 8.09 -23.02 -0.77
CA ILE A 138 6.87 -23.61 -1.32
C ILE A 138 7.27 -24.86 -2.10
N ASP A 139 6.89 -26.02 -1.57
CA ASP A 139 7.22 -27.33 -2.13
C ASP A 139 5.99 -27.98 -2.73
N THR A 140 6.16 -28.71 -3.83
CA THR A 140 5.11 -29.60 -4.31
C THR A 140 5.21 -30.92 -3.57
N GLY A 141 4.09 -31.47 -3.10
CA GLY A 141 4.07 -32.75 -2.39
C GLY A 141 4.48 -33.98 -3.21
N ARG A 142 5.02 -33.82 -4.42
CA ARG A 142 5.45 -34.92 -5.31
C ARG A 142 6.75 -35.57 -4.85
N GLU A 143 7.71 -34.83 -4.31
CA GLU A 143 9.02 -35.40 -3.92
C GLU A 143 8.91 -36.39 -2.75
N ASN A 144 7.98 -36.16 -1.81
CA ASN A 144 7.79 -37.06 -0.66
C ASN A 144 7.14 -38.41 -0.99
N LYS A 145 6.63 -38.60 -2.21
CA LYS A 145 6.05 -39.89 -2.63
C LYS A 145 7.07 -40.81 -3.30
N LEU A 146 8.20 -40.30 -3.80
CA LEU A 146 9.19 -41.11 -4.52
C LEU A 146 10.02 -42.05 -3.62
N HIS A 147 9.89 -41.98 -2.30
CA HIS A 147 10.49 -42.96 -1.36
C HIS A 147 9.48 -43.86 -0.66
N LYS A 148 8.19 -43.80 -1.05
CA LYS A 148 7.18 -44.78 -0.66
C LYS A 148 6.28 -45.11 -1.85
N VAL A 149 6.82 -45.88 -2.79
CA VAL A 149 5.99 -46.61 -3.76
C VAL A 149 6.26 -48.09 -3.60
N HIS A 150 5.46 -48.73 -2.74
CA HIS A 150 4.93 -50.03 -3.06
C HIS A 150 3.43 -49.84 -3.34
N THR A 151 3.05 -50.33 -4.52
CA THR A 151 1.71 -50.77 -4.93
C THR A 151 0.57 -49.75 -5.19
N GLN A 152 0.05 -49.90 -6.42
CA GLN A 152 -1.32 -49.72 -6.91
C GLN A 152 -1.77 -48.31 -7.34
N THR A 153 -1.73 -48.15 -8.67
CA THR A 153 -2.66 -47.33 -9.45
C THR A 153 -4.12 -47.72 -9.19
N PRO A 154 -5.04 -46.74 -9.25
CA PRO A 154 -6.15 -46.94 -10.17
C PRO A 154 -6.41 -45.74 -11.08
N ASP A 155 -6.87 -46.08 -12.28
CA ASP A 155 -7.33 -45.19 -13.35
C ASP A 155 -8.58 -44.39 -12.97
N TYR A 156 -8.43 -43.18 -12.44
CA TYR A 156 -9.54 -42.22 -12.35
C TYR A 156 -9.02 -40.77 -12.38
N ALA A 157 -8.68 -40.26 -13.56
CA ALA A 157 -8.39 -38.83 -13.73
C ALA A 157 -8.78 -38.34 -15.13
N LEU A 158 -10.08 -38.25 -15.40
CA LEU A 158 -10.60 -37.60 -16.61
C LEU A 158 -11.84 -36.73 -16.37
N ALA A 159 -12.24 -36.48 -15.11
CA ALA A 159 -13.48 -35.74 -14.80
C ALA A 159 -13.29 -34.38 -14.11
N THR A 160 -12.08 -34.00 -13.68
CA THR A 160 -11.86 -32.80 -12.85
C THR A 160 -11.30 -31.58 -13.59
N SER A 161 -10.74 -31.75 -14.80
CA SER A 161 -10.19 -30.62 -15.58
C SER A 161 -11.28 -29.69 -16.14
N GLY A 162 -12.48 -30.19 -16.43
CA GLY A 162 -13.61 -29.36 -16.91
C GLY A 162 -14.23 -28.47 -15.84
N LEU A 163 -14.21 -28.89 -14.57
CA LEU A 163 -14.79 -28.15 -13.45
C LEU A 163 -13.96 -26.91 -13.08
N ILE A 164 -12.63 -26.98 -13.18
CA ILE A 164 -11.73 -25.86 -12.86
C ILE A 164 -11.77 -24.79 -13.94
N ILE A 165 -11.86 -25.18 -15.22
CA ILE A 165 -11.99 -24.23 -16.33
C ILE A 165 -13.30 -23.44 -16.19
N SER A 166 -14.39 -24.09 -15.75
CA SER A 166 -15.70 -23.47 -15.56
C SER A 166 -15.74 -22.42 -14.44
N THR A 167 -15.00 -22.61 -13.33
CA THR A 167 -15.03 -21.66 -12.22
C THR A 167 -14.22 -20.40 -12.54
N ILE A 168 -13.09 -20.55 -13.24
CA ILE A 168 -12.26 -19.41 -13.68
C ILE A 168 -13.02 -18.56 -14.71
N THR A 169 -13.69 -19.17 -15.68
CA THR A 169 -14.49 -18.40 -16.66
C THR A 169 -15.63 -17.64 -15.99
N LEU A 170 -16.30 -18.24 -15.01
CA LEU A 170 -17.36 -17.57 -14.24
C LEU A 170 -16.81 -16.36 -13.46
N LEU A 171 -15.62 -16.48 -12.87
CA LEU A 171 -14.95 -15.41 -12.14
C LEU A 171 -14.57 -14.23 -13.07
N ILE A 172 -14.07 -14.53 -14.27
CA ILE A 172 -13.76 -13.52 -15.29
C ILE A 172 -15.03 -12.78 -15.74
N LEU A 173 -16.12 -13.50 -15.99
CA LEU A 173 -17.40 -12.90 -16.37
C LEU A 173 -17.98 -12.00 -15.27
N LEU A 174 -17.90 -12.43 -14.01
CA LEU A 174 -18.29 -11.62 -12.86
C LEU A 174 -17.46 -10.35 -12.74
N MET A 175 -16.13 -10.44 -12.90
CA MET A 175 -15.24 -9.28 -12.86
C MET A 175 -15.52 -8.30 -14.00
N GLN A 176 -15.78 -8.79 -15.22
CA GLN A 176 -16.18 -7.94 -16.35
C GLN A 176 -17.52 -7.23 -16.11
N PHE A 177 -18.49 -7.93 -15.50
CA PHE A 177 -19.78 -7.34 -15.16
C PHE A 177 -19.65 -6.24 -14.09
N LEU A 178 -18.88 -6.49 -13.03
CA LEU A 178 -18.61 -5.52 -11.97
C LEU A 178 -17.87 -4.29 -12.51
N MET A 179 -16.85 -4.50 -13.35
CA MET A 179 -16.12 -3.41 -14.02
C MET A 179 -17.05 -2.53 -14.86
N ARG A 180 -17.93 -3.12 -15.67
CA ARG A 180 -18.90 -2.35 -16.48
C ARG A 180 -19.89 -1.57 -15.60
N SER A 181 -20.36 -2.17 -14.51
CA SER A 181 -21.25 -1.50 -13.55
C SER A 181 -20.55 -0.30 -12.90
N PHE A 182 -19.29 -0.47 -12.50
CA PHE A 182 -18.48 0.58 -11.89
C PHE A 182 -18.20 1.73 -12.88
N GLN A 183 -17.81 1.42 -14.12
CA GLN A 183 -17.61 2.43 -15.17
C GLN A 183 -18.86 3.28 -15.41
N LYS A 184 -20.06 2.66 -15.46
CA LYS A 184 -21.32 3.42 -15.59
C LYS A 184 -21.56 4.37 -14.41
N ARG A 185 -21.23 3.95 -13.19
CA ARG A 185 -21.35 4.81 -11.99
C ARG A 185 -20.37 5.97 -12.05
N LEU A 186 -19.12 5.73 -12.47
CA LEU A 186 -18.13 6.80 -12.65
C LEU A 186 -18.57 7.82 -13.70
N GLN A 187 -19.04 7.38 -14.86
CA GLN A 187 -19.57 8.28 -15.90
C GLN A 187 -20.75 9.12 -15.40
N LYS A 188 -21.63 8.54 -14.57
CA LYS A 188 -22.72 9.29 -13.95
C LYS A 188 -22.21 10.35 -12.98
N ILE A 189 -21.26 10.01 -12.12
CA ILE A 189 -20.64 10.96 -11.17
C ILE A 189 -19.95 12.10 -11.92
N GLU A 190 -19.20 11.79 -12.98
CA GLU A 190 -18.55 12.80 -13.83
C GLU A 190 -19.58 13.75 -14.47
N LYS A 191 -20.67 13.21 -15.03
CA LYS A 191 -21.75 14.01 -15.60
C LYS A 191 -22.41 14.91 -14.55
N ASP A 192 -22.64 14.41 -13.34
CA ASP A 192 -23.22 15.17 -12.24
C ASP A 192 -22.26 16.28 -11.74
N MET A 193 -20.95 16.01 -11.67
CA MET A 193 -19.94 17.04 -11.35
C MET A 193 -19.88 18.14 -12.41
N ASN A 194 -19.88 17.78 -13.69
CA ASN A 194 -19.86 18.76 -14.79
C ASN A 194 -21.14 19.62 -14.79
N ARG A 195 -22.30 19.03 -14.48
CA ARG A 195 -23.56 19.77 -14.32
C ARG A 195 -23.47 20.78 -13.16
N ARG A 196 -22.89 20.41 -12.02
CA ARG A 196 -22.69 21.34 -10.88
C ARG A 196 -21.73 22.49 -11.22
N LYS A 197 -20.64 22.22 -11.95
CA LYS A 197 -19.73 23.27 -12.43
C LYS A 197 -20.45 24.26 -13.33
N PHE A 198 -21.28 23.78 -14.25
CA PHE A 198 -22.08 24.62 -15.14
C PHE A 198 -23.05 25.56 -14.39
N PHE A 199 -23.74 25.07 -13.36
CA PHE A 199 -24.59 25.93 -12.52
C PHE A 199 -23.80 26.94 -11.68
N SER A 200 -22.60 26.57 -11.21
CA SER A 200 -21.74 27.51 -10.47
C SER A 200 -21.21 28.67 -11.33
N SER A 201 -21.06 28.47 -12.65
CA SER A 201 -20.68 29.54 -13.58
C SER A 201 -21.81 30.49 -13.93
N ILE A 202 -23.08 30.06 -13.83
CA ILE A 202 -24.24 30.91 -14.15
C ILE A 202 -24.50 31.92 -13.01
N HIS A 203 -24.28 31.54 -11.74
CA HIS A 203 -24.46 32.46 -10.61
C HIS A 203 -23.37 33.52 -10.44
N LYS A 204 -22.33 33.53 -11.29
CA LYS A 204 -21.28 34.55 -11.25
C LYS A 204 -21.53 35.74 -12.18
N ILE A 205 -22.64 35.77 -12.93
CA ILE A 205 -22.90 36.80 -13.95
C ILE A 205 -23.76 37.96 -13.40
N ASP A 206 -24.38 37.82 -12.23
CA ASP A 206 -25.31 38.86 -11.71
C ASP A 206 -24.70 39.79 -10.63
N ASP A 207 -23.42 39.65 -10.27
CA ASP A 207 -22.79 40.44 -9.18
C ASP A 207 -21.79 41.52 -9.64
N GLU A 208 -21.63 41.77 -10.95
CA GLU A 208 -20.89 42.95 -11.44
C GLU A 208 -21.85 44.12 -11.71
N SER A 209 -22.39 44.68 -10.63
CA SER A 209 -22.96 46.04 -10.65
C SER A 209 -21.80 47.05 -10.64
N PRO A 210 -21.70 47.97 -11.62
CA PRO A 210 -20.66 48.99 -11.61
C PRO A 210 -21.01 50.05 -10.55
N MET A 211 -20.38 49.97 -9.38
CA MET A 211 -20.34 51.10 -8.44
C MET A 211 -19.18 52.01 -8.85
N GLU A 212 -19.57 53.14 -9.45
CA GLU A 212 -18.78 54.36 -9.55
C GLU A 212 -18.19 54.77 -8.19
N GLY A 213 -17.00 55.37 -8.24
CA GLY A 213 -16.59 56.37 -7.27
C GLY A 213 -15.70 55.87 -6.13
N GLU A 214 -14.38 56.04 -6.29
CA GLU A 214 -13.64 57.08 -5.57
C GLU A 214 -12.13 56.96 -5.86
N ARG A 215 -11.61 57.95 -6.59
CA ARG A 215 -10.17 58.22 -6.71
C ARG A 215 -9.65 58.68 -5.35
N LYS A 216 -8.73 57.94 -4.74
CA LYS A 216 -7.81 58.51 -3.76
C LYS A 216 -6.49 58.85 -4.44
N VAL A 217 -6.22 60.15 -4.50
CA VAL A 217 -4.99 60.79 -4.92
C VAL A 217 -3.93 60.50 -3.85
N TYR A 218 -2.82 59.87 -4.23
CA TYR A 218 -1.64 59.79 -3.38
C TYR A 218 -0.78 61.03 -3.62
N GLU A 219 -0.71 61.89 -2.62
CA GLU A 219 0.23 63.01 -2.55
C GLU A 219 1.65 62.47 -2.31
N GLN A 220 2.57 62.85 -3.20
CA GLN A 220 3.99 62.59 -3.08
C GLN A 220 4.60 63.56 -2.06
N ILE A 221 5.23 63.04 -1.01
CA ILE A 221 6.08 63.82 -0.11
C ILE A 221 7.53 63.74 -0.64
N PRO A 222 8.17 64.86 -1.02
CA PRO A 222 9.58 64.87 -1.33
C PRO A 222 10.41 64.86 -0.03
N LEU A 223 11.32 63.89 0.09
CA LEU A 223 12.39 63.91 1.09
C LEU A 223 13.51 64.81 0.58
N ASN A 224 13.65 66.00 1.18
CA ASN A 224 14.87 66.79 1.15
C ASN A 224 15.68 66.52 2.42
N GLY A 225 17.00 66.60 2.28
CA GLY A 225 18.01 66.04 3.17
C GLY A 225 18.07 66.56 4.61
N ILE A 226 18.78 65.79 5.44
CA ILE A 226 19.97 66.15 6.24
C ILE A 226 20.85 64.90 6.31
#